data_AF-A0A5E4U3V2-F1
#
_entry.id   AF-A0A5E4U3V2-F1
#
_cell.length_a   1.000
_cell.length_b   1.000
_cell.length_c   1.000
_cell.angle_alpha   90.00
_cell.angle_beta   90.00
_cell.angle_gamma   90.00
#
_symmetry.space_group_name_H-M   'P 1'
#
loop_
_entity.id
_entity.type
_entity.pdbx_description
1 polymer ?
#
loop_
_entity_poly.entity_id
_entity_poly.type
_entity_poly.pdbx_seq_one_letter_code
_entity_poly.pdbx_strand_id
1 'polypeptide(L)'
;MSAAMMAVICAGCASYQDVPVDHGKVRSTSMTTADLAQTDINRMATLGMRANLESLFLLADKLYKRNPREWRKRGVATQADALAQLRAAVEGRRTLAELKDLRDVRALSLSLDPTFSGDRVAAFVYSLADTIIAAHGGTTVFYLSDGLDAQRIYNAARNVEIAAWLLASRRDMTGKPLLLANEIGDVRNVSFEREFGKIIGRLDLLAEMLDEKYRRAGIGYVQNLLGAQFLQFLPVR
;
A
#
# COMPACT_ATOMS: atom_id res chain seq x y z
N MET A 1 -30.98 10.41 65.23
CA MET A 1 -30.54 9.28 64.38
C MET A 1 -30.42 9.82 62.97
N SER A 2 -29.22 10.25 62.56
CA SER A 2 -28.98 10.82 61.22
C SER A 2 -28.24 9.80 60.38
N ALA A 3 -28.88 9.33 59.31
CA ALA A 3 -28.29 8.42 58.34
C ALA A 3 -27.46 9.21 57.33
N ALA A 4 -26.16 8.93 57.27
CA ALA A 4 -25.26 9.42 56.24
C ALA A 4 -25.39 8.53 55.00
N MET A 5 -25.83 9.10 53.88
CA MET A 5 -25.85 8.44 52.58
C MET A 5 -24.47 8.60 51.93
N MET A 6 -23.66 7.54 51.97
CA MET A 6 -22.34 7.48 51.33
C MET A 6 -22.54 7.12 49.84
N ALA A 7 -22.45 8.11 48.95
CA ALA A 7 -22.46 7.87 47.51
C ALA A 7 -21.09 7.33 47.07
N VAL A 8 -21.01 6.03 46.78
CA VAL A 8 -19.81 5.40 46.19
C VAL A 8 -19.81 5.72 44.68
N ILE A 9 -18.93 6.64 44.28
CA ILE A 9 -18.62 6.89 42.88
C ILE A 9 -17.59 5.83 42.45
N CYS A 10 -18.05 4.79 41.76
CA CYS A 10 -17.15 3.84 41.10
C CYS A 10 -16.47 4.53 39.91
N ALA A 11 -15.30 5.12 40.14
CA ALA A 11 -14.37 5.50 39.09
C ALA A 11 -13.71 4.24 38.51
N GLY A 12 -14.42 3.57 37.60
CA GLY A 12 -13.88 2.48 36.79
C GLY A 12 -12.98 3.04 35.69
N CYS A 13 -11.79 3.53 36.04
CA CYS A 13 -10.72 3.70 35.06
C CYS A 13 -10.24 2.29 34.69
N ALA A 14 -10.81 1.72 33.63
CA ALA A 14 -10.23 0.54 32.99
C ALA A 14 -8.87 0.94 32.42
N SER A 15 -7.81 0.78 33.20
CA SER A 15 -6.43 0.86 32.74
C SER A 15 -6.25 -0.25 31.70
N TYR A 16 -6.16 0.15 30.44
CA TYR A 16 -5.77 -0.75 29.35
C TYR A 16 -4.41 -1.33 29.73
N GLN A 17 -4.34 -2.62 30.05
CA GLN A 17 -3.09 -3.28 30.39
C GLN A 17 -2.16 -3.22 29.17
N ASP A 18 -0.90 -2.85 29.40
CA ASP A 18 0.13 -2.91 28.35
C ASP A 18 0.25 -4.35 27.85
N VAL A 19 -0.01 -4.54 26.55
CA VAL A 19 0.07 -5.86 25.91
C VAL A 19 1.54 -6.25 25.76
N PRO A 20 1.94 -7.51 26.04
CA PRO A 20 3.30 -7.98 25.85
C PRO A 20 3.82 -7.71 24.43
N VAL A 21 5.06 -7.22 24.33
CA VAL A 21 5.70 -6.79 23.08
C VAL A 21 6.84 -7.72 22.63
N ASP A 22 6.85 -8.95 23.14
CA ASP A 22 7.92 -9.94 22.90
C ASP A 22 8.07 -10.31 21.42
N HIS A 23 7.00 -10.12 20.64
CA HIS A 23 6.97 -10.36 19.19
C HIS A 23 7.10 -9.08 18.35
N GLY A 24 7.51 -7.98 18.98
CA GLY A 24 7.74 -6.69 18.34
C GLY A 24 6.70 -5.64 18.73
N LYS A 25 7.04 -4.38 18.44
CA LYS A 25 6.18 -3.22 18.69
C LYS A 25 5.55 -2.74 17.40
N VAL A 26 4.34 -2.19 17.49
CA VAL A 26 3.73 -1.44 16.40
C VAL A 26 4.66 -0.28 16.05
N ARG A 27 4.98 -0.12 14.76
CA ARG A 27 5.78 1.00 14.30
C ARG A 27 4.99 2.29 14.47
N SER A 28 5.39 3.12 15.43
CA SER A 28 4.91 4.50 15.54
C SER A 28 5.73 5.40 14.62
N THR A 29 5.08 6.38 14.00
CA THR A 29 5.77 7.49 13.33
C THR A 29 5.61 8.72 14.20
N SER A 30 6.67 9.51 14.38
CA SER A 30 6.56 10.82 15.02
C SER A 30 5.58 11.70 14.23
N MET A 31 4.69 12.38 14.95
CA MET A 31 3.70 13.25 14.34
C MET A 31 4.39 14.50 13.82
N THR A 32 4.21 14.82 12.54
CA THR A 32 4.72 16.06 11.94
C THR A 32 3.61 17.10 11.86
N THR A 33 3.95 18.38 11.76
CA THR A 33 2.95 19.45 11.57
C THR A 33 2.16 19.28 10.27
N ALA A 34 2.76 18.68 9.24
CA ALA A 34 2.09 18.35 7.99
C ALA A 34 1.00 17.27 8.16
N ASP A 35 1.13 16.39 9.16
CA ASP A 35 0.13 15.36 9.45
C ASP A 35 -1.18 15.98 9.98
N LEU A 36 -1.14 17.17 10.60
CA LEU A 36 -2.33 17.87 11.12
C LEU A 36 -3.29 18.32 10.01
N ALA A 37 -2.80 18.44 8.77
CA ALA A 37 -3.63 18.80 7.62
C ALA A 37 -4.30 17.56 6.95
N GLN A 38 -4.06 16.36 7.48
CA GLN A 38 -4.62 15.12 6.95
C GLN A 38 -5.86 14.72 7.73
N THR A 39 -6.91 14.29 7.01
CA THR A 39 -8.00 13.52 7.63
C THR A 39 -7.49 12.13 8.02
N ASP A 40 -8.17 11.43 8.92
CA ASP A 40 -7.79 10.06 9.33
C ASP A 40 -7.63 9.12 8.13
N ILE A 41 -8.52 9.22 7.13
CA ILE A 41 -8.44 8.41 5.91
C ILE A 41 -7.22 8.77 5.07
N ASN A 42 -6.90 10.06 4.93
CA ASN A 42 -5.70 10.49 4.21
C ASN A 42 -4.43 10.07 4.93
N ARG A 43 -4.46 10.07 6.27
CA ARG A 43 -3.37 9.55 7.09
C ARG A 43 -3.20 8.05 6.92
N MET A 44 -4.30 7.30 6.93
CA MET A 44 -4.30 5.86 6.65
C MET A 44 -3.78 5.56 5.24
N ALA A 45 -4.20 6.31 4.23
CA ALA A 45 -3.69 6.18 2.87
C ALA A 45 -2.18 6.45 2.80
N THR A 46 -1.70 7.48 3.51
CA THR A 46 -0.26 7.84 3.55
C THR A 46 0.56 6.73 4.20
N LEU A 47 0.08 6.18 5.32
CA LEU A 47 0.72 5.06 6.02
C LEU A 47 0.66 3.78 5.16
N GLY A 48 -0.47 3.52 4.51
CA GLY A 48 -0.67 2.40 3.61
C GLY A 48 0.28 2.44 2.42
N MET A 49 0.40 3.59 1.75
CA MET A 49 1.35 3.82 0.66
C MET A 49 2.78 3.52 1.10
N ARG A 50 3.23 4.10 2.22
CA ARG A 50 4.56 3.83 2.77
C ARG A 50 4.77 2.34 3.03
N ALA A 51 3.80 1.68 3.68
CA ALA A 51 3.89 0.26 3.98
C ALA A 51 3.91 -0.62 2.72
N ASN A 52 3.21 -0.20 1.66
CA ASN A 52 3.20 -0.88 0.36
C ASN A 52 4.57 -0.77 -0.33
N LEU A 53 5.16 0.43 -0.38
CA LEU A 53 6.49 0.64 -0.94
C LEU A 53 7.56 -0.14 -0.17
N GLU A 54 7.50 -0.17 1.16
CA GLU A 54 8.43 -0.97 1.96
C GLU A 54 8.26 -2.48 1.69
N SER A 55 7.03 -3.00 1.55
CA SER A 55 6.80 -4.38 1.13
C SER A 55 7.36 -4.66 -0.26
N LEU A 56 7.27 -3.72 -1.20
CA LEU A 56 7.88 -3.83 -2.53
C LEU A 56 9.42 -3.84 -2.49
N PHE A 57 10.05 -3.03 -1.63
CA PHE A 57 11.51 -3.06 -1.47
C PHE A 57 12.00 -4.34 -0.80
N LEU A 58 11.23 -4.89 0.15
CA LEU A 58 11.49 -6.22 0.69
C LEU A 58 11.36 -7.33 -0.36
N LEU A 59 10.38 -7.22 -1.27
CA LEU A 59 10.26 -8.13 -2.40
C LEU A 59 11.47 -8.01 -3.34
N ALA A 60 11.92 -6.79 -3.67
CA ALA A 60 13.12 -6.57 -4.47
C ALA A 60 14.36 -7.21 -3.84
N ASP A 61 14.58 -7.00 -2.54
CA ASP A 61 15.72 -7.58 -1.80
C ASP A 61 15.72 -9.12 -1.86
N LYS A 62 14.55 -9.74 -1.65
CA LYS A 62 14.38 -11.20 -1.78
C LYS A 62 14.61 -11.68 -3.21
N LEU A 63 14.08 -10.98 -4.20
CA LEU A 63 14.25 -11.31 -5.61
C LEU A 63 15.72 -11.21 -6.03
N TYR A 64 16.44 -10.16 -5.62
CA TYR A 64 17.87 -10.03 -5.92
C TYR A 64 18.73 -11.11 -5.27
N LYS A 65 18.41 -11.52 -4.02
CA LYS A 65 19.09 -12.65 -3.36
C LYS A 65 18.97 -13.94 -4.18
N ARG A 66 17.77 -14.19 -4.73
CA ARG A 66 17.49 -15.38 -5.55
C ARG A 66 17.93 -15.25 -7.00
N ASN A 67 18.05 -14.03 -7.52
CA ASN A 67 18.38 -13.74 -8.91
C ASN A 67 19.58 -12.80 -8.99
N PRO A 68 20.77 -13.22 -8.52
CA PRO A 68 21.88 -12.30 -8.37
C PRO A 68 22.47 -11.86 -9.72
N ARG A 69 22.07 -12.49 -10.84
CA ARG A 69 22.39 -12.01 -12.19
C ARG A 69 21.73 -10.66 -12.50
N GLU A 70 20.58 -10.35 -11.91
CA GLU A 70 19.78 -9.19 -12.28
C GLU A 70 20.41 -7.90 -11.77
N TRP A 71 20.76 -7.81 -10.48
CA TRP A 71 21.43 -6.62 -9.94
C TRP A 71 22.81 -6.39 -10.56
N ARG A 72 23.51 -7.45 -10.99
CA ARG A 72 24.82 -7.34 -11.66
C ARG A 72 24.74 -6.66 -13.03
N LYS A 73 23.59 -6.72 -13.73
CA LYS A 73 23.39 -6.02 -15.01
C LYS A 73 23.52 -4.51 -14.89
N ARG A 74 23.32 -3.96 -13.68
CA ARG A 74 23.40 -2.52 -13.40
C ARG A 74 24.82 -2.01 -13.20
N GLY A 75 25.83 -2.88 -13.23
CA GLY A 75 27.22 -2.50 -13.01
C GLY A 75 27.52 -1.99 -11.59
N VAL A 76 26.67 -2.32 -10.62
CA VAL A 76 26.86 -1.93 -9.22
C VAL A 76 27.69 -2.97 -8.46
N ALA A 77 28.37 -2.53 -7.40
CA ALA A 77 29.25 -3.38 -6.61
C ALA A 77 28.48 -4.40 -5.76
N THR A 78 27.35 -3.99 -5.18
CA THR A 78 26.58 -4.84 -4.27
C THR A 78 25.09 -4.88 -4.59
N GLN A 79 24.42 -5.92 -4.09
CA GLN A 79 22.96 -5.99 -4.07
C GLN A 79 22.33 -4.78 -3.36
N ALA A 80 22.93 -4.33 -2.25
CA ALA A 80 22.42 -3.21 -1.48
C ALA A 80 22.43 -1.92 -2.31
N ASP A 81 23.45 -1.73 -3.16
CA ASP A 81 23.53 -0.58 -4.08
C ASP A 81 22.43 -0.65 -5.14
N ALA A 82 22.14 -1.83 -5.70
CA ALA A 82 21.05 -2.00 -6.66
C ALA A 82 19.68 -1.65 -6.03
N LEU A 83 19.47 -2.12 -4.81
CA LEU A 83 18.24 -1.83 -4.04
C LEU A 83 18.14 -0.34 -3.71
N ALA A 84 19.23 0.30 -3.29
CA ALA A 84 19.27 1.73 -2.99
C ALA A 84 18.96 2.57 -4.24
N GLN A 85 19.54 2.21 -5.40
CA GLN A 85 19.23 2.90 -6.65
C GLN A 85 17.77 2.69 -7.10
N LEU A 86 17.21 1.49 -6.90
CA LEU A 86 15.79 1.23 -7.17
C LEU A 86 14.89 2.09 -6.28
N ARG A 87 15.18 2.15 -4.97
CA ARG A 87 14.46 2.99 -4.00
C ARG A 87 14.50 4.46 -4.41
N ALA A 88 15.68 4.97 -4.73
CA ALA A 88 15.86 6.35 -5.19
C ALA A 88 15.10 6.64 -6.50
N ALA A 89 15.00 5.66 -7.42
CA ALA A 89 14.24 5.81 -8.64
C ALA A 89 12.72 5.89 -8.37
N VAL A 90 12.20 5.05 -7.47
CA VAL A 90 10.79 5.06 -7.07
C VAL A 90 10.41 6.34 -6.34
N GLU A 91 11.18 6.70 -5.30
CA GLU A 91 10.93 7.88 -4.46
C GLU A 91 11.10 9.18 -5.26
N GLY A 92 12.12 9.24 -6.12
CA GLY A 92 12.37 10.36 -7.01
C GLY A 92 11.51 10.38 -8.27
N ARG A 93 10.58 9.43 -8.45
CA ARG A 93 9.69 9.28 -9.62
C ARG A 93 10.46 9.28 -10.96
N ARG A 94 11.69 8.77 -10.98
CA ARG A 94 12.57 8.74 -12.16
C ARG A 94 12.20 7.58 -13.05
N THR A 95 12.13 7.77 -14.37
CA THR A 95 11.92 6.70 -15.34
C THR A 95 13.12 5.75 -15.39
N LEU A 96 12.86 4.44 -15.46
CA LEU A 96 13.89 3.47 -15.81
C LEU A 96 13.99 3.40 -17.34
N ALA A 97 15.18 3.72 -17.89
CA ALA A 97 15.38 3.75 -19.35
C ALA A 97 15.04 2.42 -20.04
N GLU A 98 15.27 1.30 -19.36
CA GLU A 98 14.94 -0.05 -19.84
C GLU A 98 13.43 -0.29 -20.03
N LEU A 99 12.57 0.45 -19.33
CA LEU A 99 11.12 0.39 -19.47
C LEU A 99 10.59 1.28 -20.61
N LYS A 100 11.46 2.04 -21.28
CA LYS A 100 11.08 3.05 -22.28
C LYS A 100 10.03 4.01 -21.68
N ASP A 101 8.97 4.32 -22.42
CA ASP A 101 7.82 5.11 -21.97
C ASP A 101 6.66 4.25 -21.46
N LEU A 102 6.87 2.93 -21.28
CA LEU A 102 5.82 2.07 -20.77
C LEU A 102 5.58 2.32 -19.29
N ARG A 103 4.31 2.26 -18.92
CA ARG A 103 3.81 2.46 -17.56
C ARG A 103 2.85 1.35 -17.18
N ASP A 104 2.62 1.19 -15.89
CA ASP A 104 1.60 0.28 -15.33
C ASP A 104 1.77 -1.18 -15.84
N VAL A 105 0.66 -1.91 -16.05
CA VAL A 105 0.63 -3.30 -16.51
C VAL A 105 1.44 -3.56 -17.78
N ARG A 106 1.62 -2.55 -18.65
CA ARG A 106 2.46 -2.68 -19.84
C ARG A 106 3.95 -2.78 -19.48
N ALA A 107 4.41 -1.96 -18.54
CA ALA A 107 5.78 -2.05 -18.03
C ALA A 107 6.00 -3.35 -17.24
N LEU A 108 5.01 -3.80 -16.47
CA LEU A 108 5.03 -5.10 -15.79
C LEU A 108 5.18 -6.25 -16.78
N SER A 109 4.38 -6.23 -17.85
CA SER A 109 4.43 -7.26 -18.90
C SER A 109 5.79 -7.27 -19.60
N LEU A 110 6.36 -6.09 -19.89
CA LEU A 110 7.71 -5.99 -20.47
C LEU A 110 8.79 -6.56 -19.54
N SER A 111 8.73 -6.26 -18.23
CA SER A 111 9.73 -6.76 -17.26
C SER A 111 9.81 -8.30 -17.20
N LEU A 112 8.70 -8.97 -17.53
CA LEU A 112 8.57 -10.43 -17.59
C LEU A 112 8.43 -10.95 -19.04
N ASP A 113 8.90 -10.19 -20.02
CA ASP A 113 9.01 -10.64 -21.40
C ASP A 113 10.35 -11.39 -21.61
N PRO A 114 10.39 -12.58 -22.23
CA PRO A 114 11.64 -13.31 -22.47
C PRO A 114 12.73 -12.51 -23.19
N THR A 115 12.36 -11.54 -24.02
CA THR A 115 13.28 -10.68 -24.79
C THR A 115 13.85 -9.52 -23.97
N PHE A 116 13.31 -9.23 -22.79
CA PHE A 116 13.78 -8.14 -21.94
C PHE A 116 15.18 -8.42 -21.37
N SER A 117 16.13 -7.53 -21.68
CA SER A 117 17.54 -7.69 -21.31
C SER A 117 17.96 -6.91 -20.06
N GLY A 118 17.13 -5.96 -19.60
CA GLY A 118 17.38 -5.12 -18.43
C GLY A 118 17.36 -5.88 -17.10
N ASP A 119 17.47 -5.14 -16.00
CA ASP A 119 17.31 -5.66 -14.65
C ASP A 119 15.83 -5.96 -14.40
N ARG A 120 15.45 -7.25 -14.49
CA ARG A 120 14.05 -7.68 -14.37
C ARG A 120 13.48 -7.40 -12.99
N VAL A 121 14.30 -7.45 -11.94
CA VAL A 121 13.84 -7.19 -10.57
C VAL A 121 13.54 -5.71 -10.40
N ALA A 122 14.45 -4.83 -10.85
CA ALA A 122 14.23 -3.39 -10.84
C ALA A 122 12.98 -3.03 -11.66
N ALA A 123 12.91 -3.48 -12.91
CA ALA A 123 11.79 -3.22 -13.82
C ALA A 123 10.44 -3.68 -13.25
N PHE A 124 10.37 -4.90 -12.71
CA PHE A 124 9.14 -5.46 -12.15
C PHE A 124 8.67 -4.69 -10.90
N VAL A 125 9.56 -4.47 -9.94
CA VAL A 125 9.21 -3.80 -8.68
C VAL A 125 8.94 -2.32 -8.88
N TYR A 126 9.71 -1.65 -9.74
CA TYR A 126 9.46 -0.26 -10.12
C TYR A 126 8.08 -0.11 -10.76
N SER A 127 7.71 -1.00 -11.68
CA SER A 127 6.42 -0.93 -12.36
C SER A 127 5.25 -1.12 -11.38
N LEU A 128 5.38 -2.02 -10.40
CA LEU A 128 4.40 -2.17 -9.31
C LEU A 128 4.28 -0.91 -8.46
N ALA A 129 5.41 -0.32 -8.07
CA ALA A 129 5.42 0.91 -7.30
C ALA A 129 4.77 2.06 -8.08
N ASP A 130 5.07 2.16 -9.38
CA ASP A 130 4.50 3.16 -10.28
C ASP A 130 2.99 3.00 -10.43
N THR A 131 2.48 1.78 -10.62
CA THR A 131 1.04 1.47 -10.62
C THR A 131 0.37 1.93 -9.33
N ILE A 132 0.94 1.59 -8.17
CA ILE A 132 0.36 1.94 -6.87
C ILE A 132 0.37 3.46 -6.67
N ILE A 133 1.48 4.14 -6.97
CA ILE A 133 1.58 5.60 -6.84
C ILE A 133 0.63 6.30 -7.81
N ALA A 134 0.54 5.84 -9.07
CA ALA A 134 -0.37 6.41 -10.07
C ALA A 134 -1.85 6.25 -9.65
N ALA A 135 -2.22 5.11 -9.06
CA ALA A 135 -3.57 4.90 -8.55
C ALA A 135 -3.94 5.87 -7.41
N HIS A 136 -2.95 6.37 -6.68
CA HIS A 136 -3.12 7.39 -5.64
C HIS A 136 -2.89 8.83 -6.16
N GLY A 137 -3.03 9.07 -7.46
CA GLY A 137 -2.90 10.42 -8.03
C GLY A 137 -1.46 10.92 -8.21
N GLY A 138 -0.46 10.02 -8.12
CA GLY A 138 0.94 10.36 -8.38
C GLY A 138 1.71 10.86 -7.16
N THR A 139 1.06 10.94 -6.00
CA THR A 139 1.63 11.37 -4.72
C THR A 139 1.87 10.17 -3.78
N THR A 140 2.71 10.36 -2.77
CA THR A 140 2.93 9.40 -1.68
C THR A 140 2.43 9.89 -0.31
N VAL A 141 1.93 11.12 -0.25
CA VAL A 141 1.43 11.79 0.96
C VAL A 141 0.14 12.51 0.60
N PHE A 142 -0.94 12.20 1.31
CA PHE A 142 -2.28 12.62 0.89
C PHE A 142 -2.87 13.66 1.83
N TYR A 143 -3.50 14.67 1.25
CA TYR A 143 -4.19 15.77 1.91
C TYR A 143 -5.64 15.83 1.47
N LEU A 144 -6.44 16.70 2.10
CA LEU A 144 -7.87 16.84 1.79
C LEU A 144 -8.12 17.16 0.30
N SER A 145 -7.17 17.84 -0.35
CA SER A 145 -7.20 18.23 -1.77
C SER A 145 -7.06 17.06 -2.75
N ASP A 146 -6.50 15.92 -2.34
CA ASP A 146 -5.88 14.97 -3.28
C ASP A 146 -6.85 13.94 -3.87
N GLY A 147 -8.14 14.03 -3.54
CA GLY A 147 -9.24 13.31 -4.22
C GLY A 147 -8.92 11.86 -4.60
N LEU A 148 -8.77 10.97 -3.62
CA LEU A 148 -8.48 9.55 -3.88
C LEU A 148 -9.70 8.83 -4.49
N ASP A 149 -9.49 8.19 -5.63
CA ASP A 149 -10.50 7.41 -6.34
C ASP A 149 -10.47 5.95 -5.90
N ALA A 150 -11.57 5.46 -5.31
CA ALA A 150 -11.69 4.11 -4.79
C ALA A 150 -11.48 3.04 -5.87
N GLN A 151 -12.01 3.26 -7.09
CA GLN A 151 -11.91 2.30 -8.18
C GLN A 151 -10.47 2.19 -8.70
N ARG A 152 -9.73 3.31 -8.77
CA ARG A 152 -8.30 3.28 -9.14
C ARG A 152 -7.47 2.47 -8.15
N ILE A 153 -7.72 2.61 -6.86
CA ILE A 153 -7.01 1.87 -5.82
C ILE A 153 -7.38 0.38 -5.86
N TYR A 154 -8.67 0.06 -6.04
CA TYR A 154 -9.12 -1.32 -6.26
C TYR A 154 -8.43 -1.96 -7.48
N ASN A 155 -8.38 -1.24 -8.60
CA ASN A 155 -7.70 -1.72 -9.82
C ASN A 155 -6.19 -1.95 -9.57
N ALA A 156 -5.54 -1.10 -8.76
CA ALA A 156 -4.16 -1.34 -8.37
C ALA A 156 -3.98 -2.64 -7.58
N ALA A 157 -4.93 -2.99 -6.69
CA ALA A 157 -4.90 -4.27 -5.99
C ALA A 157 -4.98 -5.45 -6.97
N ARG A 158 -5.89 -5.38 -7.96
CA ARG A 158 -5.98 -6.39 -9.03
C ARG A 158 -4.70 -6.46 -9.88
N ASN A 159 -4.08 -5.33 -10.19
CA ASN A 159 -2.80 -5.31 -10.92
C ASN A 159 -1.67 -5.96 -10.12
N VAL A 160 -1.64 -5.80 -8.79
CA VAL A 160 -0.69 -6.49 -7.91
C VAL A 160 -0.93 -8.00 -7.91
N GLU A 161 -2.18 -8.45 -7.88
CA GLU A 161 -2.54 -9.88 -8.03
C GLU A 161 -2.06 -10.45 -9.37
N ILE A 162 -2.35 -9.75 -10.46
CA ILE A 162 -1.93 -10.14 -11.81
C ILE A 162 -0.40 -10.21 -11.88
N ALA A 163 0.31 -9.25 -11.28
CA ALA A 163 1.77 -9.26 -11.23
C ALA A 163 2.33 -10.46 -10.45
N ALA A 164 1.71 -10.82 -9.32
CA ALA A 164 2.08 -12.00 -8.56
C ALA A 164 1.86 -13.29 -9.38
N TRP A 165 0.74 -13.38 -10.09
CA TRP A 165 0.46 -14.49 -11.01
C TRP A 165 1.46 -14.54 -12.17
N LEU A 166 1.79 -13.41 -12.80
CA LEU A 166 2.76 -13.32 -13.89
C LEU A 166 4.16 -13.76 -13.44
N LEU A 167 4.60 -13.31 -12.26
CA LEU A 167 5.88 -13.71 -11.66
C LEU A 167 5.95 -15.23 -11.47
N ALA A 168 4.85 -15.86 -11.03
CA ALA A 168 4.77 -17.29 -10.81
C ALA A 168 4.61 -18.13 -12.11
N SER A 169 4.00 -17.57 -13.16
CA SER A 169 3.62 -18.30 -14.37
C SER A 169 4.55 -18.12 -15.56
N ARG A 170 5.23 -16.96 -15.70
CA ARG A 170 6.05 -16.67 -16.87
C ARG A 170 7.33 -17.52 -16.91
N ARG A 171 7.68 -18.00 -18.10
CA ARG A 171 8.84 -18.86 -18.37
C ARG A 171 9.64 -18.34 -19.57
N ASP A 172 10.92 -18.66 -19.60
CA ASP A 172 11.78 -18.46 -20.77
C ASP A 172 11.57 -19.55 -21.83
N MET A 173 12.30 -19.43 -22.95
CA MET A 173 12.26 -20.41 -24.06
C MET A 173 12.72 -21.82 -23.64
N THR A 174 13.40 -21.97 -22.51
CA THR A 174 13.84 -23.26 -21.96
C THR A 174 12.87 -23.82 -20.92
N GLY A 175 11.73 -23.16 -20.70
CA GLY A 175 10.73 -23.56 -19.71
C GLY A 175 11.08 -23.20 -18.27
N LYS A 176 12.13 -22.40 -18.03
CA LYS A 176 12.54 -21.98 -16.68
C LYS A 176 11.88 -20.66 -16.29
N PRO A 177 11.59 -20.40 -15.00
CA PRO A 177 11.08 -19.10 -14.54
C PRO A 177 12.02 -17.95 -14.92
N LEU A 178 11.45 -16.82 -15.36
CA LEU A 178 12.23 -15.62 -15.69
C LEU A 178 12.89 -14.99 -14.45
N LEU A 179 12.16 -15.01 -13.33
CA LEU A 179 12.63 -14.67 -12.00
C LEU A 179 12.31 -15.80 -11.02
N LEU A 180 13.31 -16.22 -10.26
CA LEU A 180 13.17 -17.19 -9.19
C LEU A 180 12.55 -16.50 -7.97
N ALA A 181 11.27 -16.78 -7.69
CA ALA A 181 10.54 -16.26 -6.54
C ALA A 181 10.31 -17.39 -5.51
N ASN A 182 9.15 -18.06 -5.55
CA ASN A 182 8.87 -19.21 -4.69
C ASN A 182 9.56 -20.47 -5.20
N GLU A 183 10.11 -21.27 -4.27
CA GLU A 183 10.53 -22.64 -4.56
C GLU A 183 9.40 -23.60 -4.24
N ILE A 184 9.21 -24.58 -5.13
CA ILE A 184 8.55 -25.85 -4.81
C ILE A 184 9.67 -26.81 -4.41
N GLY A 185 10.21 -26.63 -3.20
CA GLY A 185 11.07 -27.61 -2.54
C GLY A 185 10.28 -28.33 -1.43
N ASP A 186 10.95 -29.14 -0.61
CA ASP A 186 10.33 -29.87 0.51
C ASP A 186 9.60 -28.95 1.51
N VAL A 187 10.08 -27.71 1.66
CA VAL A 187 9.42 -26.66 2.45
C VAL A 187 9.02 -25.52 1.52
N ARG A 188 7.70 -25.34 1.33
CA ARG A 188 7.15 -24.28 0.49
C ARG A 188 7.41 -22.90 1.11
N ASN A 189 8.24 -22.09 0.46
CA ASN A 189 8.51 -20.72 0.90
C ASN A 189 7.39 -19.78 0.43
N VAL A 190 6.45 -19.46 1.32
CA VAL A 190 5.32 -18.52 1.06
C VAL A 190 5.66 -17.06 1.36
N SER A 191 6.95 -16.72 1.52
CA SER A 191 7.34 -15.37 1.94
C SER A 191 7.13 -14.29 0.87
N PHE A 192 7.05 -14.64 -0.41
CA PHE A 192 6.66 -13.69 -1.47
C PHE A 192 5.14 -13.51 -1.50
N GLU A 193 4.38 -14.62 -1.47
CA GLU A 193 2.91 -14.61 -1.41
C GLU A 193 2.42 -13.75 -0.23
N ARG A 194 3.09 -13.84 0.92
CA ARG A 194 2.79 -13.02 2.09
C ARG A 194 2.97 -11.52 1.86
N GLU A 195 4.02 -11.10 1.17
CA GLU A 195 4.24 -9.66 0.90
C GLU A 195 3.26 -9.13 -0.16
N PHE A 196 2.95 -9.91 -1.20
CA PHE A 196 1.88 -9.55 -2.14
C PHE A 196 0.53 -9.44 -1.44
N GLY A 197 0.16 -10.44 -0.61
CA GLY A 197 -1.11 -10.43 0.13
C GLY A 197 -1.25 -9.23 1.08
N LYS A 198 -0.16 -8.79 1.73
CA LYS A 198 -0.15 -7.57 2.53
C LYS A 198 -0.47 -6.33 1.69
N ILE A 199 0.12 -6.21 0.51
CA ILE A 199 -0.11 -5.07 -0.40
C ILE A 199 -1.55 -5.08 -0.89
N ILE A 200 -2.02 -6.22 -1.40
CA ILE A 200 -3.39 -6.40 -1.91
C ILE A 200 -4.42 -6.05 -0.83
N GLY A 201 -4.30 -6.64 0.36
CA GLY A 201 -5.27 -6.40 1.45
C GLY A 201 -5.30 -4.95 1.93
N ARG A 202 -4.16 -4.23 1.92
CA ARG A 202 -4.14 -2.79 2.26
C ARG A 202 -4.82 -1.94 1.20
N LEU A 203 -4.62 -2.27 -0.08
CA LEU A 203 -5.25 -1.56 -1.19
C LEU A 203 -6.76 -1.80 -1.23
N ASP A 204 -7.19 -3.06 -1.08
CA ASP A 204 -8.61 -3.43 -1.03
C ASP A 204 -9.33 -2.73 0.12
N LEU A 205 -8.78 -2.81 1.33
CA LEU A 205 -9.38 -2.15 2.50
C LEU A 205 -9.46 -0.62 2.30
N LEU A 206 -8.42 0.01 1.76
CA LEU A 206 -8.45 1.44 1.49
C LEU A 206 -9.51 1.80 0.43
N ALA A 207 -9.66 0.99 -0.62
CA ALA A 207 -10.68 1.20 -1.64
C ALA A 207 -12.10 1.12 -1.05
N GLU A 208 -12.38 0.10 -0.23
CA GLU A 208 -13.67 -0.06 0.45
C GLU A 208 -13.98 1.11 1.38
N MET A 209 -12.99 1.57 2.16
CA MET A 209 -13.15 2.71 3.06
C MET A 209 -13.43 4.02 2.30
N LEU A 210 -12.79 4.20 1.14
CA LEU A 210 -13.03 5.37 0.29
C LEU A 210 -14.44 5.32 -0.32
N ASP A 211 -14.88 4.18 -0.85
CA ASP A 211 -16.23 4.00 -1.38
C ASP A 211 -17.30 4.29 -0.30
N GLU A 212 -17.12 3.75 0.91
CA GLU A 212 -18.02 3.97 2.02
C GLU A 212 -18.13 5.45 2.40
N LYS A 213 -17.01 6.18 2.40
CA LYS A 213 -17.01 7.64 2.63
C LYS A 213 -17.86 8.38 1.61
N TYR A 214 -17.73 8.06 0.31
CA TYR A 214 -18.52 8.73 -0.74
C TYR A 214 -20.01 8.44 -0.59
N ARG A 215 -20.36 7.19 -0.32
CA ARG A 215 -21.75 6.78 -0.05
C ARG A 215 -22.33 7.48 1.19
N ARG A 216 -21.58 7.53 2.29
CA ARG A 216 -22.02 8.24 3.52
C ARG A 216 -22.09 9.75 3.34
N ALA A 217 -21.18 10.37 2.59
CA ALA A 217 -21.24 11.79 2.27
C ALA A 217 -22.48 12.12 1.42
N GLY A 218 -22.82 11.26 0.45
CA GLY A 218 -24.06 11.36 -0.33
C GLY A 218 -25.32 11.22 0.54
N ILE A 219 -25.35 10.22 1.43
CA ILE A 219 -26.48 10.01 2.37
C ILE A 219 -26.60 11.16 3.37
N GLY A 220 -25.49 11.63 3.95
CA GLY A 220 -25.47 12.75 4.88
C GLY A 220 -25.90 14.07 4.22
N TYR A 221 -25.56 14.28 2.94
CA TYR A 221 -26.08 15.42 2.17
C TYR A 221 -27.59 15.31 1.98
N VAL A 222 -28.11 14.14 1.59
CA VAL A 222 -29.55 13.92 1.45
C VAL A 222 -30.29 14.06 2.79
N GLN A 223 -29.74 13.52 3.89
CA GLN A 223 -30.34 13.65 5.22
C GLN A 223 -30.28 15.07 5.77
N ASN A 224 -29.22 15.85 5.51
CA ASN A 224 -29.17 17.26 5.87
C ASN A 224 -30.07 18.12 4.98
N LEU A 225 -30.23 17.77 3.70
CA LEU A 225 -31.12 18.48 2.76
C LEU A 225 -32.60 18.16 3.01
N LEU A 226 -32.93 16.94 3.46
CA LEU A 226 -34.28 16.54 3.88
C LEU A 226 -34.58 16.96 5.32
N GLY A 227 -33.59 16.94 6.22
CA GLY A 227 -33.69 17.40 7.60
C GLY A 227 -33.80 18.92 7.73
N ALA A 228 -33.18 19.69 6.82
CA ALA A 228 -33.35 21.14 6.73
C ALA A 228 -34.77 21.57 6.33
N GLN A 229 -35.60 20.66 5.81
CA GLN A 229 -37.02 20.94 5.49
C GLN A 229 -37.91 20.91 6.74
N PHE A 230 -37.41 20.39 7.87
CA PHE A 230 -38.11 20.33 9.15
C PHE A 230 -37.75 21.47 10.12
N LEU A 231 -36.95 22.44 9.69
CA LEU A 231 -36.76 23.72 10.40
C LEU A 231 -37.62 24.83 9.82
N GLN A 232 -38.88 24.51 9.48
CA GLN A 232 -39.92 25.54 9.40
C GLN A 232 -40.27 25.97 10.82
N PHE A 233 -39.73 27.11 11.24
CA PHE A 233 -40.26 27.82 12.40
C PHE A 233 -41.77 28.02 12.20
N LEU A 234 -42.59 27.47 13.09
CA LEU A 234 -44.00 27.82 13.17
C LEU A 234 -44.12 29.14 13.94
N PRO A 235 -44.76 30.18 13.37
CA PRO A 235 -44.98 31.42 14.10
C PRO A 235 -45.93 31.19 15.27
N VAL A 236 -45.47 31.54 16.47
CA VAL A 236 -46.30 31.59 17.68
C VAL A 236 -47.07 32.91 17.67
N ARG A 237 -48.40 32.82 17.75
CA ARG A 237 -49.23 33.87 18.32
C ARG A 237 -49.58 33.46 19.75
#